data_AF-A0A819Y9F0-F1
#
_entry.id   AF-A0A819Y9F0-F1
#
_cell.length_a   1.000
_cell.length_b   1.000
_cell.length_c   1.000
_cell.angle_alpha   90.00
_cell.angle_beta   90.00
_cell.angle_gamma   90.00
#
_symmetry.space_group_name_H-M   'P 1'
#
loop_
_entity.id
_entity.type
_entity.pdbx_description
1 polymer ?
#
loop_
_entity_poly.entity_id
_entity_poly.type
_entity_poly.pdbx_seq_one_letter_code
_entity_poly.pdbx_strand_id
1 'polypeptide(L)'
;MSQTNTFLNQVWTDVSNVMRLMFHLQPVTKDTMIKLYNDIDNYFRSRESDKIILTAPINKPITTNDSKQKDDQENEKEVDTIIPGGELYFYLKSFLKQYLTTIRANRNNLVDEDFLRFYARTWETYQKVCEVMNKLFTFMNNNWIAREREKNNNQNIYDVYTMSMKVWQDIFFKETTHFWVPTCLKLIRQERDGEKVEISLIHLVAQSYVSAGFTEDDRKNKNYKTTITPSLSTYVEYFEKPFIKETEQYYLHESNNYLEKNSINSYIKKVSERLDQEEKRVRDYLHPTTLEKLIPKIEEILISKHIDRIQEEAIKLLHAERTGDLRIAHGLISRIKDAGKPIQKALQDYTKTAGIYAINSIKTTVSKDPKSYVEAILEVHERLSRIVKEGFCDEPSYRFAFDNACGKFINDNAVTKAPGSSSAKSAELLAKYCDTLLRKGNKADKNDTDKKIDQIMVAFYYILDKDVFQRHYGKMLAKRLVRQLSASDDSEESVISKLREACGFEYSSKLQRMFQDIRISTQLTTEFKEHCKTKGYDIIDGFRVMVLHSFAWPLISTPACSLPHQLQPTYSLFTEFYTKKHSGRKLE
;
A
#
# COMPACT_ATOMS: atom_id res chain seq x y z
N MET A 1 -33.48 9.91 60.63
CA MET A 1 -32.37 8.95 60.53
C MET A 1 -32.84 7.48 60.47
N SER A 2 -33.95 7.05 61.08
CA SER A 2 -34.38 5.62 60.98
C SER A 2 -34.98 5.24 59.63
N GLN A 3 -35.89 6.04 59.05
CA GLN A 3 -36.52 5.76 57.74
C GLN A 3 -35.52 5.76 56.57
N THR A 4 -34.47 6.57 56.65
CA THR A 4 -33.45 6.73 55.61
C THR A 4 -32.54 5.49 55.48
N ASN A 5 -32.24 4.81 56.60
CA ASN A 5 -31.54 3.51 56.56
C ASN A 5 -32.44 2.38 56.07
N THR A 6 -33.75 2.44 56.33
CA THR A 6 -34.71 1.43 55.83
C THR A 6 -34.84 1.49 54.30
N PHE A 7 -34.92 2.69 53.73
CA PHE A 7 -35.01 2.87 52.28
C PHE A 7 -33.72 2.45 51.56
N LEU A 8 -32.54 2.81 52.08
CA LEU A 8 -31.26 2.34 51.55
C LEU A 8 -31.17 0.80 51.54
N ASN A 9 -31.52 0.15 52.65
CA ASN A 9 -31.48 -1.30 52.76
C ASN A 9 -32.46 -1.96 51.78
N GLN A 10 -33.62 -1.36 51.53
CA GLN A 10 -34.57 -1.84 50.54
C GLN A 10 -34.01 -1.71 49.11
N VAL A 11 -33.51 -0.53 48.74
CA VAL A 11 -32.88 -0.29 47.43
C VAL A 11 -31.71 -1.25 47.20
N TRP A 12 -30.85 -1.44 48.20
CA TRP A 12 -29.74 -2.39 48.11
C TRP A 12 -30.20 -3.86 48.01
N THR A 13 -31.25 -4.24 48.73
CA THR A 13 -31.83 -5.59 48.63
C THR A 13 -32.34 -5.84 47.22
N ASP A 14 -33.03 -4.88 46.63
CA ASP A 14 -33.56 -4.99 45.27
C ASP A 14 -32.43 -5.02 44.22
N VAL A 15 -31.40 -4.17 44.37
CA VAL A 15 -30.19 -4.18 43.52
C VAL A 15 -29.47 -5.53 43.62
N SER A 16 -29.18 -6.00 44.82
CA SER A 16 -28.42 -7.24 45.04
C SER A 16 -29.17 -8.48 44.55
N ASN A 17 -30.51 -8.52 44.68
CA ASN A 17 -31.34 -9.59 44.14
C ASN A 17 -31.30 -9.62 42.60
N VAL A 18 -31.43 -8.45 41.95
CA VAL A 18 -31.33 -8.35 40.49
C VAL A 18 -29.94 -8.73 40.01
N MET A 19 -28.87 -8.32 40.71
CA MET A 19 -27.50 -8.72 40.39
C MET A 19 -27.29 -10.24 40.50
N ARG A 20 -27.80 -10.88 41.56
CA ARG A 20 -27.75 -12.34 41.71
C ARG A 20 -28.45 -13.04 40.54
N LEU A 21 -29.65 -12.57 40.17
CA LEU A 21 -30.39 -13.11 39.03
C LEU A 21 -29.59 -12.98 37.72
N MET A 22 -29.01 -11.80 37.46
CA MET A 22 -28.21 -11.55 36.26
C MET A 22 -26.95 -12.42 36.21
N PHE A 23 -26.23 -12.57 37.32
CA PHE A 23 -25.04 -13.42 37.40
C PHE A 23 -25.37 -14.92 37.25
N HIS A 24 -26.58 -15.34 37.61
CA HIS A 24 -27.09 -16.69 37.36
C HIS A 24 -27.81 -16.84 36.00
N LEU A 25 -27.66 -15.85 35.11
CA LEU A 25 -28.26 -15.81 33.76
C LEU A 25 -29.79 -16.01 33.78
N GLN A 26 -30.45 -15.59 34.87
CA GLN A 26 -31.91 -15.62 35.00
C GLN A 26 -32.53 -14.38 34.34
N PRO A 27 -33.71 -14.52 33.70
CA PRO A 27 -34.36 -13.40 33.04
C PRO A 27 -34.81 -12.35 34.05
N VAL A 28 -34.51 -11.08 33.76
CA VAL A 28 -34.99 -9.91 34.51
C VAL A 28 -35.92 -9.11 33.60
N THR A 29 -37.11 -8.77 34.10
CA THR A 29 -38.10 -8.03 33.30
C THR A 29 -37.71 -6.56 33.14
N LYS A 30 -38.14 -5.95 32.03
CA LYS A 30 -37.89 -4.53 31.74
C LYS A 30 -38.48 -3.62 32.82
N ASP A 31 -39.66 -3.96 33.34
CA ASP A 31 -40.34 -3.18 34.37
C ASP A 31 -39.56 -3.18 35.70
N THR A 32 -38.99 -4.33 36.08
CA THR A 32 -38.12 -4.42 37.26
C THR A 32 -36.86 -3.56 37.09
N MET A 33 -36.27 -3.54 35.89
CA MET A 33 -35.09 -2.70 35.60
C MET A 33 -35.40 -1.20 35.63
N ILE A 34 -36.55 -0.78 35.08
CA ILE A 34 -36.99 0.63 35.12
C ILE A 34 -37.28 1.06 36.55
N LYS A 35 -37.98 0.22 37.31
CA LYS A 35 -38.25 0.47 38.73
C LYS A 35 -36.95 0.64 39.50
N LEU A 36 -35.99 -0.27 39.33
CA LEU A 36 -34.70 -0.22 40.00
C LEU A 36 -33.90 1.05 39.65
N TYR A 37 -33.88 1.44 38.38
CA TYR A 37 -33.26 2.69 37.95
C TYR A 37 -33.87 3.91 38.66
N ASN A 38 -35.20 4.00 38.71
CA ASN A 38 -35.90 5.08 39.39
C ASN A 38 -35.66 5.07 40.90
N ASP A 39 -35.63 3.90 41.53
CA ASP A 39 -35.38 3.75 42.97
C ASP A 39 -33.96 4.20 43.34
N ILE A 40 -32.96 3.85 42.52
CA ILE A 40 -31.58 4.32 42.65
C ILE A 40 -31.51 5.85 42.46
N ASP A 41 -32.14 6.38 41.40
CA ASP A 41 -32.16 7.82 41.11
C ASP A 41 -32.81 8.61 42.28
N ASN A 42 -33.96 8.14 42.76
CA ASN A 42 -34.67 8.72 43.90
C ASN A 42 -33.86 8.68 45.21
N TYR A 43 -33.09 7.61 45.44
CA TYR A 43 -32.16 7.55 46.59
C TYR A 43 -31.09 8.65 46.51
N PHE A 44 -30.47 8.86 45.35
CA PHE A 44 -29.45 9.89 45.22
C PHE A 44 -30.04 11.31 45.24
N ARG A 45 -31.22 11.52 44.64
CA ARG A 45 -31.94 12.82 44.69
C ARG A 45 -32.42 13.19 46.09
N SER A 46 -32.97 12.25 46.85
CA SER A 46 -33.44 12.52 48.23
C SER A 46 -32.30 12.97 49.14
N ARG A 47 -31.12 12.34 49.03
CA ARG A 47 -29.90 12.74 49.75
C ARG A 47 -29.30 14.08 49.28
N GLU A 48 -29.58 14.49 48.06
CA GLU A 48 -29.17 15.78 47.52
C GLU A 48 -30.02 16.93 48.11
N SER A 49 -31.32 16.72 48.26
CA SER A 49 -32.23 17.64 48.94
C SER A 49 -31.99 17.75 50.45
N ASP A 50 -31.63 16.66 51.13
CA ASP A 50 -31.33 16.66 52.58
C ASP A 50 -30.08 17.50 52.93
N LYS A 51 -29.12 17.66 52.01
CA LYS A 51 -27.93 18.51 52.21
C LYS A 51 -28.23 20.01 52.13
N ILE A 52 -29.26 20.43 51.38
CA ILE A 52 -29.62 21.86 51.23
C ILE A 52 -30.18 22.42 52.55
N ILE A 53 -30.83 21.58 53.36
CA ILE A 53 -31.47 21.98 54.62
C ILE A 53 -30.43 22.17 55.76
N LEU A 54 -29.28 21.51 55.68
CA LEU A 54 -28.22 21.55 56.73
C LEU A 54 -27.22 22.71 56.57
N THR A 55 -27.29 23.52 55.49
CA THR A 55 -26.33 24.60 55.20
C THR A 55 -26.84 26.02 55.51
N ALA A 56 -27.86 26.19 56.35
CA ALA A 56 -28.25 27.52 56.84
C ALA A 56 -27.22 28.02 57.89
N PRO A 57 -26.66 29.24 57.77
CA PRO A 57 -25.50 29.64 58.56
C PRO A 57 -25.90 30.06 59.98
N ILE A 58 -25.44 29.32 60.99
CA ILE A 58 -25.43 29.76 62.38
C ILE A 58 -24.11 30.50 62.62
N ASN A 59 -24.18 31.82 62.74
CA ASN A 59 -23.09 32.69 63.20
C ASN A 59 -22.64 32.27 64.61
N LYS A 60 -21.32 32.09 64.82
CA LYS A 60 -20.59 32.38 66.08
C LYS A 60 -19.06 32.21 65.92
N PRO A 61 -18.24 32.75 66.84
CA PRO A 61 -17.15 33.66 66.51
C PRO A 61 -15.75 33.04 66.63
N ILE A 62 -14.78 33.81 66.14
CA ILE A 62 -13.35 33.55 66.11
C ILE A 62 -12.75 33.62 67.52
N THR A 63 -12.01 32.58 67.94
CA THR A 63 -10.83 32.71 68.83
C THR A 63 -9.78 31.64 68.56
N THR A 64 -8.60 32.16 68.29
CA THR A 64 -7.20 31.68 68.30
C THR A 64 -6.78 30.72 69.43
N ASN A 65 -5.99 29.66 69.14
CA ASN A 65 -4.53 29.57 69.36
C ASN A 65 -3.97 28.12 69.50
N ASP A 66 -2.86 27.91 68.79
CA ASP A 66 -1.60 27.21 69.12
C ASP A 66 -1.45 25.71 69.50
N SER A 67 -0.58 25.10 68.68
CA SER A 67 0.65 24.34 69.04
C SER A 67 0.64 22.79 69.12
N LYS A 68 1.27 22.21 68.08
CA LYS A 68 2.30 21.14 68.02
C LYS A 68 2.39 20.11 69.16
N GLN A 69 2.29 18.82 68.81
CA GLN A 69 3.34 17.81 69.03
C GLN A 69 3.09 16.51 68.24
N LYS A 70 4.15 15.72 68.11
CA LYS A 70 4.46 14.72 67.09
C LYS A 70 4.37 13.28 67.63
N ASP A 71 4.33 12.35 66.67
CA ASP A 71 4.79 10.95 66.66
C ASP A 71 3.83 9.81 67.07
N ASP A 72 3.58 9.00 66.04
CA ASP A 72 3.68 7.53 65.95
C ASP A 72 2.78 6.63 66.81
N GLN A 73 1.71 6.14 66.16
CA GLN A 73 1.27 4.74 66.19
C GLN A 73 0.28 4.51 65.04
N GLU A 74 0.79 4.13 63.86
CA GLU A 74 0.01 3.53 62.78
C GLU A 74 -0.44 2.13 63.21
N ASN A 75 -1.63 2.05 63.78
CA ASN A 75 -2.37 0.80 63.96
C ASN A 75 -3.75 0.95 63.33
N GLU A 76 -4.02 0.03 62.41
CA GLU A 76 -5.32 -0.49 61.98
C GLU A 76 -6.55 0.17 62.63
N LYS A 77 -7.20 1.02 61.85
CA LYS A 77 -8.66 1.19 61.74
C LYS A 77 -8.89 2.33 60.74
N GLU A 78 -9.01 1.98 59.46
CA GLU A 78 -9.76 2.83 58.53
C GLU A 78 -11.18 2.90 59.08
N VAL A 79 -11.44 3.90 59.91
CA VAL A 79 -12.78 4.27 60.33
C VAL A 79 -13.46 4.76 59.06
N ASP A 80 -14.39 3.92 58.56
CA ASP A 80 -15.40 4.26 57.56
C ASP A 80 -16.00 5.62 57.92
N THR A 81 -15.42 6.69 57.38
CA THR A 81 -16.02 8.01 57.44
C THR A 81 -17.16 7.91 56.45
N ILE A 82 -18.37 7.65 56.96
CA ILE A 82 -19.58 7.44 56.17
C ILE A 82 -19.81 8.71 55.33
N ILE A 83 -19.35 8.68 54.08
CA ILE A 83 -19.60 9.74 53.10
C ILE A 83 -21.09 9.65 52.73
N PRO A 84 -21.91 10.69 53.01
CA PRO A 84 -23.33 10.61 52.74
C PRO A 84 -23.58 10.42 51.24
N GLY A 85 -24.13 9.26 50.86
CA GLY A 85 -24.40 8.85 49.47
C GLY A 85 -23.43 7.81 48.89
N GLY A 86 -22.31 7.51 49.57
CA GLY A 86 -21.31 6.52 49.10
C GLY A 86 -21.58 5.08 49.53
N GLU A 87 -22.54 4.86 50.42
CA GLU A 87 -22.89 3.54 50.98
C GLU A 87 -23.19 2.52 49.88
N LEU A 88 -23.96 2.91 48.86
CA LEU A 88 -24.36 2.04 47.75
C LEU A 88 -23.16 1.65 46.85
N TYR A 89 -22.19 2.54 46.69
CA TYR A 89 -20.94 2.24 45.96
C TYR A 89 -20.08 1.22 46.69
N PHE A 90 -19.90 1.37 48.01
CA PHE A 90 -19.15 0.41 48.81
C PHE A 90 -19.86 -0.94 48.95
N TYR A 91 -21.20 -0.95 49.08
CA TYR A 91 -21.98 -2.17 49.05
C TYR A 91 -21.83 -2.91 47.71
N LEU A 92 -21.90 -2.19 46.59
CA LEU A 92 -21.68 -2.75 45.27
C LEU A 92 -20.27 -3.34 45.13
N LYS A 93 -19.24 -2.59 45.53
CA LYS A 93 -17.84 -3.05 45.50
C LYS A 93 -17.64 -4.31 46.35
N SER A 94 -18.19 -4.35 47.56
CA SER A 94 -18.10 -5.49 48.47
C SER A 94 -18.84 -6.72 47.94
N PHE A 95 -20.02 -6.53 47.35
CA PHE A 95 -20.78 -7.60 46.71
C PHE A 95 -20.00 -8.22 45.53
N LEU A 96 -19.46 -7.40 44.63
CA LEU A 96 -18.65 -7.88 43.50
C LEU A 96 -17.40 -8.63 43.98
N LYS A 97 -16.73 -8.11 45.02
CA LYS A 97 -15.59 -8.80 45.65
C LYS A 97 -15.99 -10.18 46.18
N GLN A 98 -17.08 -10.25 46.94
CA GLN A 98 -17.56 -11.50 47.53
C GLN A 98 -17.96 -12.52 46.44
N TYR A 99 -18.72 -12.08 45.43
CA TYR A 99 -19.13 -12.90 44.30
C TYR A 99 -17.93 -13.51 43.56
N LEU A 100 -16.95 -12.70 43.19
CA LEU A 100 -15.75 -13.17 42.51
C LEU A 100 -14.89 -14.08 43.38
N THR A 101 -14.83 -13.84 44.69
CA THR A 101 -14.12 -14.71 45.64
C THR A 101 -14.80 -16.07 45.76
N THR A 102 -16.14 -16.12 45.82
CA THR A 102 -16.91 -17.37 45.85
C THR A 102 -16.74 -18.17 44.56
N ILE A 103 -16.85 -17.52 43.40
CA ILE A 103 -16.61 -18.18 42.11
C ILE A 103 -15.19 -18.72 42.03
N ARG A 104 -14.23 -17.94 42.50
CA ARG A 104 -12.83 -18.36 42.54
C ARG A 104 -12.60 -19.54 43.49
N ALA A 105 -13.30 -19.65 44.61
CA ALA A 105 -13.20 -20.80 45.51
C ALA A 105 -13.77 -22.09 44.89
N ASN A 106 -14.80 -21.96 44.03
CA ASN A 106 -15.38 -23.08 43.29
C ASN A 106 -14.46 -23.62 42.17
N ARG A 107 -13.25 -23.07 42.04
CA ARG A 107 -12.22 -23.45 41.06
C ARG A 107 -11.64 -24.85 41.25
N ASN A 108 -11.57 -25.37 42.49
CA ASN A 108 -10.47 -26.21 43.00
C ASN A 108 -10.07 -27.48 42.21
N ASN A 109 -10.75 -27.88 41.13
CA ASN A 109 -10.46 -29.10 40.34
C ASN A 109 -10.33 -28.90 38.81
N LEU A 110 -10.27 -27.67 38.28
CA LEU A 110 -10.17 -27.43 36.82
C LEU A 110 -8.71 -27.27 36.35
N VAL A 111 -8.37 -27.89 35.22
CA VAL A 111 -7.02 -27.88 34.61
C VAL A 111 -7.11 -27.42 33.14
N ASP A 112 -6.04 -26.79 32.63
CA ASP A 112 -5.84 -26.41 31.22
C ASP A 112 -7.06 -25.71 30.55
N GLU A 113 -7.62 -26.32 29.49
CA GLU A 113 -8.70 -25.75 28.68
C GLU A 113 -10.02 -25.61 29.44
N ASP A 114 -10.35 -26.55 30.32
CA ASP A 114 -11.59 -26.45 31.12
C ASP A 114 -11.51 -25.28 32.09
N PHE A 115 -10.30 -24.99 32.57
CA PHE A 115 -10.03 -23.81 33.38
C PHE A 115 -10.12 -22.53 32.54
N LEU A 116 -9.61 -22.53 31.30
CA LEU A 116 -9.75 -21.41 30.38
C LEU A 116 -11.22 -21.12 30.00
N ARG A 117 -12.02 -22.16 29.76
CA ARG A 117 -13.47 -22.07 29.51
C ARG A 117 -14.21 -21.47 30.70
N PHE A 118 -13.86 -21.91 31.91
CA PHE A 118 -14.41 -21.35 33.13
C PHE A 118 -14.11 -19.85 33.25
N TYR A 119 -12.86 -19.45 33.02
CA TYR A 119 -12.47 -18.04 33.04
C TYR A 119 -13.19 -17.22 31.97
N ALA A 120 -13.19 -17.68 30.72
CA ALA A 120 -13.81 -16.98 29.60
C ALA A 120 -15.31 -16.77 29.80
N ARG A 121 -16.05 -17.80 30.24
CA ARG A 121 -17.49 -17.70 30.54
C ARG A 121 -17.78 -16.78 31.72
N THR A 122 -16.95 -16.86 32.77
CA THR A 122 -17.08 -16.01 33.94
C THR A 122 -16.83 -14.55 33.56
N TRP A 123 -15.79 -14.28 32.76
CA TRP A 123 -15.48 -12.95 32.24
C TRP A 123 -16.62 -12.40 31.38
N GLU A 124 -17.11 -13.18 30.41
CA GLU A 124 -18.19 -12.75 29.52
C GLU A 124 -19.46 -12.38 30.29
N THR A 125 -19.83 -13.23 31.26
CA THR A 125 -20.97 -12.96 32.13
C THR A 125 -20.72 -11.73 32.99
N TYR A 126 -19.54 -11.62 33.59
CA TYR A 126 -19.17 -10.50 34.45
C TYR A 126 -19.17 -9.17 33.72
N GLN A 127 -18.55 -9.10 32.55
CA GLN A 127 -18.49 -7.90 31.72
C GLN A 127 -19.90 -7.43 31.35
N LYS A 128 -20.77 -8.33 30.84
CA LYS A 128 -22.16 -7.99 30.49
C LYS A 128 -22.94 -7.45 31.68
N VAL A 129 -22.82 -8.08 32.85
CA VAL A 129 -23.49 -7.61 34.07
C VAL A 129 -22.95 -6.23 34.47
N CYS A 130 -21.63 -6.03 34.45
CA CYS A 130 -21.02 -4.74 34.78
C CYS A 130 -21.42 -3.61 33.81
N GLU A 131 -21.60 -3.88 32.52
CA GLU A 131 -22.12 -2.90 31.54
C GLU A 131 -23.55 -2.48 31.85
N VAL A 132 -24.41 -3.45 32.21
CA VAL A 132 -25.80 -3.17 32.61
C VAL A 132 -25.83 -2.38 33.92
N MET A 133 -24.99 -2.77 34.89
CA MET A 133 -24.86 -2.06 36.16
C MET A 133 -24.36 -0.63 35.98
N ASN A 134 -23.40 -0.41 35.08
CA ASN A 134 -22.93 0.94 34.77
C ASN A 134 -24.06 1.85 34.25
N LYS A 135 -24.98 1.29 33.45
CA LYS A 135 -26.17 2.01 32.97
C LYS A 135 -27.17 2.28 34.08
N LEU A 136 -27.44 1.29 34.96
CA LEU A 136 -28.32 1.46 36.12
C LEU A 136 -27.83 2.57 37.07
N PHE A 137 -26.51 2.69 37.22
CA PHE A 137 -25.88 3.66 38.12
C PHE A 137 -25.44 4.96 37.42
N THR A 138 -26.01 5.29 36.25
CA THR A 138 -25.66 6.51 35.50
C THR A 138 -25.78 7.77 36.34
N PHE A 139 -26.84 7.88 37.17
CA PHE A 139 -27.01 9.04 38.04
C PHE A 139 -25.91 9.13 39.11
N MET A 140 -25.50 7.99 39.68
CA MET A 140 -24.39 7.93 40.64
C MET A 140 -23.07 8.33 39.96
N ASN A 141 -22.80 7.82 38.76
CA ASN A 141 -21.61 8.16 37.96
C ASN A 141 -21.53 9.65 37.66
N ASN A 142 -22.63 10.26 37.21
CA ASN A 142 -22.65 11.65 36.78
C ASN A 142 -22.73 12.66 37.93
N ASN A 143 -23.35 12.30 39.07
CA ASN A 143 -23.61 13.24 40.15
C ASN A 143 -22.76 12.97 41.38
N TRP A 144 -22.82 11.77 41.96
CA TRP A 144 -22.09 11.47 43.20
C TRP A 144 -20.59 11.27 42.95
N ILE A 145 -20.22 10.42 41.99
CA ILE A 145 -18.82 10.10 41.68
C ILE A 145 -18.09 11.31 41.10
N ALA A 146 -18.76 12.08 40.23
CA ALA A 146 -18.21 13.35 39.73
C ALA A 146 -17.93 14.33 40.87
N ARG A 147 -18.85 14.46 41.84
CA ARG A 147 -18.66 15.34 43.01
C ARG A 147 -17.58 14.88 43.96
N GLU A 148 -17.49 13.58 44.24
CA GLU A 148 -16.44 13.04 45.12
C GLU A 148 -15.05 13.22 44.51
N ARG A 149 -14.94 13.10 43.18
CA ARG A 149 -13.71 13.42 42.45
C ARG A 149 -13.38 14.91 42.44
N GLU A 150 -14.39 15.77 42.23
CA GLU A 150 -14.18 17.21 42.07
C GLU A 150 -14.06 17.99 43.40
N LYS A 151 -14.79 17.59 44.45
CA LYS A 151 -14.85 18.34 45.73
C LYS A 151 -14.00 17.74 46.84
N ASN A 152 -13.86 16.42 46.90
CA ASN A 152 -13.16 15.73 48.01
C ASN A 152 -11.76 15.23 47.64
N ASN A 153 -11.32 15.42 46.38
CA ASN A 153 -10.02 15.00 45.86
C ASN A 153 -9.68 13.51 46.12
N ASN A 154 -10.72 12.66 46.23
CA ASN A 154 -10.59 11.23 46.50
C ASN A 154 -10.29 10.47 45.19
N GLN A 155 -9.01 10.19 44.95
CA GLN A 155 -8.54 9.52 43.72
C GLN A 155 -8.90 8.01 43.65
N ASN A 156 -9.35 7.42 44.76
CA ASN A 156 -9.70 6.00 44.89
C ASN A 156 -11.16 5.66 44.55
N ILE A 157 -11.96 6.63 44.11
CA ILE A 157 -13.36 6.44 43.69
C ILE A 157 -13.43 6.48 42.16
N TYR A 158 -13.99 5.43 41.56
CA TYR A 158 -14.10 5.22 40.12
C TYR A 158 -15.56 5.10 39.72
N ASP A 159 -15.88 5.34 38.44
CA ASP A 159 -17.20 4.97 37.93
C ASP A 159 -17.46 3.48 38.12
N VAL A 160 -18.74 3.08 38.10
CA VAL A 160 -19.14 1.70 38.41
C VAL A 160 -18.45 0.67 37.51
N TYR A 161 -18.28 0.97 36.23
CA TYR A 161 -17.62 0.06 35.30
C TYR A 161 -16.13 -0.10 35.63
N THR A 162 -15.40 1.00 35.74
CA THR A 162 -13.96 1.04 36.08
C THR A 162 -13.70 0.39 37.45
N MET A 163 -14.55 0.66 38.45
CA MET A 163 -14.49 0.01 39.76
C MET A 163 -14.66 -1.51 39.63
N SER A 164 -15.65 -1.95 38.85
CA SER A 164 -15.89 -3.38 38.61
C SER A 164 -14.70 -4.06 37.92
N MET A 165 -14.06 -3.40 36.97
CA MET A 165 -12.86 -3.92 36.29
C MET A 165 -11.65 -3.98 37.23
N LYS A 166 -11.47 -2.99 38.12
CA LYS A 166 -10.40 -3.02 39.14
C LYS A 166 -10.62 -4.14 40.16
N VAL A 167 -11.87 -4.41 40.55
CA VAL A 167 -12.21 -5.57 41.39
C VAL A 167 -11.89 -6.90 40.68
N TRP A 168 -12.20 -7.01 39.39
CA TRP A 168 -11.80 -8.18 38.59
C TRP A 168 -10.27 -8.34 38.56
N GLN A 169 -9.55 -7.25 38.34
CA GLN A 169 -8.09 -7.23 38.32
C GLN A 169 -7.50 -7.67 39.68
N ASP A 170 -8.04 -7.17 40.79
CA ASP A 170 -7.53 -7.53 42.11
C ASP A 170 -7.74 -9.01 42.46
N ILE A 171 -8.86 -9.62 42.06
CA ILE A 171 -9.21 -10.98 42.48
C ILE A 171 -8.73 -12.05 41.51
N PHE A 172 -8.95 -11.84 40.21
CA PHE A 172 -8.55 -12.79 39.18
C PHE A 172 -7.13 -12.46 38.69
N PHE A 173 -6.88 -11.24 38.23
CA PHE A 173 -5.63 -10.94 37.52
C PHE A 173 -4.36 -11.14 38.38
N LYS A 174 -4.27 -10.53 39.56
CA LYS A 174 -3.06 -10.57 40.40
C LYS A 174 -2.59 -11.97 40.76
N GLU A 175 -3.51 -12.91 40.98
CA GLU A 175 -3.17 -14.22 41.51
C GLU A 175 -3.29 -15.37 40.50
N THR A 176 -3.78 -15.13 39.28
CA THR A 176 -4.02 -16.22 38.31
C THR A 176 -3.43 -16.00 36.92
N THR A 177 -2.88 -14.81 36.63
CA THR A 177 -2.28 -14.47 35.32
C THR A 177 -1.27 -15.49 34.80
N HIS A 178 -0.54 -16.16 35.69
CA HIS A 178 0.47 -17.16 35.33
C HIS A 178 -0.09 -18.48 34.76
N PHE A 179 -1.41 -18.72 34.81
CA PHE A 179 -2.03 -19.94 34.30
C PHE A 179 -2.68 -19.77 32.91
N TRP A 180 -3.44 -18.69 32.69
CA TRP A 180 -4.27 -18.55 31.48
C TRP A 180 -3.45 -18.20 30.25
N VAL A 181 -2.45 -17.32 30.39
CA VAL A 181 -1.66 -16.85 29.25
C VAL A 181 -0.86 -18.01 28.64
N PRO A 182 -0.10 -18.83 29.41
CA PRO A 182 0.57 -20.00 28.84
C PRO A 182 -0.37 -20.98 28.15
N THR A 183 -1.57 -21.19 28.70
CA THR A 183 -2.60 -22.05 28.09
C THR A 183 -3.10 -21.45 26.77
N CYS A 184 -3.38 -20.14 26.71
CA CYS A 184 -3.71 -19.45 25.47
C CYS A 184 -2.59 -19.60 24.44
N LEU A 185 -1.32 -19.39 24.83
CA LEU A 185 -0.19 -19.52 23.92
C LEU A 185 -0.03 -20.95 23.38
N LYS A 186 -0.28 -21.97 24.20
CA LYS A 186 -0.32 -23.37 23.76
C LYS A 186 -1.41 -23.60 22.70
N LEU A 187 -2.62 -23.07 22.90
CA LEU A 187 -3.71 -23.17 21.92
C LEU A 187 -3.36 -22.44 20.62
N ILE A 188 -2.74 -21.26 20.70
CA ILE A 188 -2.27 -20.53 19.52
C ILE A 188 -1.23 -21.36 18.76
N ARG A 189 -0.31 -22.01 19.46
CA ARG A 189 0.69 -22.88 18.84
C ARG A 189 0.05 -24.07 18.12
N GLN A 190 -0.90 -24.75 18.76
CA GLN A 190 -1.67 -25.84 18.15
C GLN A 190 -2.40 -25.38 16.89
N GLU A 191 -2.98 -24.18 16.91
CA GLU A 191 -3.64 -23.60 15.75
C GLU A 191 -2.66 -23.26 14.61
N ARG A 192 -1.44 -22.79 14.91
CA ARG A 192 -0.37 -22.63 13.90
C ARG A 192 0.03 -23.94 13.24
N ASP A 193 -0.01 -25.03 14.02
CA ASP A 193 0.27 -26.40 13.55
C ASP A 193 -0.91 -27.01 12.76
N GLY A 194 -2.05 -26.29 12.68
CA GLY A 194 -3.23 -26.66 11.90
C GLY A 194 -4.32 -27.38 12.70
N GLU A 195 -4.19 -27.45 14.03
CA GLU A 195 -5.22 -28.02 14.89
C GLU A 195 -6.43 -27.08 15.02
N LYS A 196 -7.64 -27.65 15.15
CA LYS A 196 -8.85 -26.87 15.40
C LYS A 196 -8.93 -26.48 16.87
N VAL A 197 -8.91 -25.19 17.14
CA VAL A 197 -9.00 -24.64 18.51
C VAL A 197 -10.22 -23.74 18.69
N GLU A 198 -10.66 -23.60 19.93
CA GLU A 198 -11.76 -22.72 20.32
C GLU A 198 -11.26 -21.26 20.46
N ILE A 199 -11.14 -20.56 19.32
CA ILE A 199 -10.57 -19.20 19.21
C ILE A 199 -11.29 -18.17 20.11
N SER A 200 -12.59 -18.36 20.35
CA SER A 200 -13.40 -17.49 21.22
C SER A 200 -12.85 -17.39 22.64
N LEU A 201 -12.24 -18.46 23.16
CA LEU A 201 -11.63 -18.45 24.50
C LEU A 201 -10.45 -17.48 24.56
N ILE A 202 -9.59 -17.52 23.54
CA ILE A 202 -8.41 -16.66 23.43
C ILE A 202 -8.85 -15.19 23.28
N HIS A 203 -9.86 -14.95 22.46
CA HIS A 203 -10.45 -13.63 22.27
C HIS A 203 -10.97 -13.03 23.59
N LEU A 204 -11.78 -13.79 24.33
CA LEU A 204 -12.36 -13.34 25.61
C LEU A 204 -11.26 -13.07 26.65
N VAL A 205 -10.23 -13.90 26.69
CA VAL A 205 -9.08 -13.67 27.57
C VAL A 205 -8.37 -12.39 27.15
N ALA A 206 -7.97 -12.23 25.89
CA ALA A 206 -7.32 -11.01 25.40
C ALA A 206 -8.15 -9.74 25.70
N GLN A 207 -9.46 -9.78 25.47
CA GLN A 207 -10.38 -8.69 25.78
C GLN A 207 -10.44 -8.37 27.28
N SER A 208 -10.34 -9.38 28.15
CA SER A 208 -10.27 -9.15 29.60
C SER A 208 -9.02 -8.38 30.02
N TYR A 209 -7.87 -8.64 29.39
CA TYR A 209 -6.62 -7.90 29.65
C TYR A 209 -6.69 -6.47 29.13
N VAL A 210 -7.38 -6.23 28.01
CA VAL A 210 -7.63 -4.89 27.45
C VAL A 210 -8.55 -4.10 28.38
N SER A 211 -9.62 -4.72 28.86
CA SER A 211 -10.64 -4.08 29.70
C SER A 211 -10.17 -3.83 31.14
N ALA A 212 -9.27 -4.67 31.65
CA ALA A 212 -8.68 -4.53 32.98
C ALA A 212 -7.51 -3.51 33.04
N GLY A 213 -7.11 -2.96 31.89
CA GLY A 213 -5.99 -2.04 31.81
C GLY A 213 -6.38 -0.58 32.07
N PHE A 214 -5.73 0.01 33.08
CA PHE A 214 -5.91 1.40 33.47
C PHE A 214 -4.56 2.04 33.72
N THR A 215 -4.39 3.31 33.34
CA THR A 215 -3.22 4.11 33.75
C THR A 215 -3.65 5.23 34.68
N GLU A 216 -2.94 5.34 35.80
CA GLU A 216 -2.97 6.52 36.66
C GLU A 216 -2.02 7.54 36.03
N ASP A 217 -2.57 8.54 35.36
CA ASP A 217 -1.78 9.54 34.63
C ASP A 217 -1.15 10.54 35.63
N ASP A 218 0.02 10.22 36.16
CA ASP A 218 0.80 11.08 37.08
C ASP A 218 1.56 12.21 36.35
N ARG A 219 1.35 12.40 35.04
CA ARG A 219 2.16 13.31 34.24
C ARG A 219 1.64 14.75 34.26
N LYS A 220 2.13 15.48 35.25
CA LYS A 220 2.52 16.91 35.20
C LYS A 220 1.54 17.86 34.49
N ASN A 221 0.37 18.09 35.07
CA ASN A 221 -0.26 19.40 34.95
C ASN A 221 -0.63 19.90 36.34
N LYS A 222 0.02 20.97 36.78
CA LYS A 222 -0.10 21.56 38.14
C LYS A 222 -1.50 22.09 38.48
N ASN A 223 -2.48 21.93 37.60
CA ASN A 223 -3.86 22.33 37.82
C ASN A 223 -4.79 21.15 37.47
N TYR A 224 -5.24 20.45 38.52
CA TYR A 224 -6.41 19.55 38.58
C TYR A 224 -6.52 18.40 37.56
N LYS A 225 -6.56 17.16 38.09
CA LYS A 225 -7.26 15.93 37.62
C LYS A 225 -6.36 14.73 37.32
N THR A 226 -6.31 13.77 38.26
CA THR A 226 -5.98 12.37 37.97
C THR A 226 -7.13 11.78 37.15
N THR A 227 -7.02 11.81 35.82
CA THR A 227 -8.00 11.18 34.93
C THR A 227 -7.48 9.79 34.59
N ILE A 228 -8.06 8.74 35.19
CA ILE A 228 -7.75 7.37 34.81
C ILE A 228 -8.35 7.11 33.44
N THR A 229 -7.47 6.88 32.48
CA THR A 229 -7.80 6.53 31.10
C THR A 229 -7.67 5.02 30.92
N PRO A 230 -8.58 4.39 30.14
CA PRO A 230 -8.38 3.03 29.68
C PRO A 230 -7.01 2.91 29.02
N SER A 231 -6.23 1.92 29.44
CA SER A 231 -4.85 1.75 29.00
C SER A 231 -4.60 0.34 28.54
N LEU A 232 -3.86 0.19 27.44
CA LEU A 232 -3.44 -1.12 26.97
C LEU A 232 -2.26 -1.70 27.76
N SER A 233 -1.75 -1.00 28.78
CA SER A 233 -0.55 -1.39 29.54
C SER A 233 -0.62 -2.83 30.08
N THR A 234 -1.77 -3.22 30.64
CA THR A 234 -2.00 -4.56 31.18
C THR A 234 -2.02 -5.63 30.09
N TYR A 235 -2.66 -5.37 28.96
CA TYR A 235 -2.61 -6.26 27.79
C TYR A 235 -1.20 -6.37 27.21
N VAL A 236 -0.51 -5.24 27.06
CA VAL A 236 0.84 -5.18 26.50
C VAL A 236 1.82 -5.98 27.36
N GLU A 237 1.80 -5.79 28.68
CA GLU A 237 2.76 -6.40 29.59
C GLU A 237 2.55 -7.90 29.73
N TYR A 238 1.31 -8.33 29.95
CA TYR A 238 1.02 -9.69 30.40
C TYR A 238 0.52 -10.63 29.30
N PHE A 239 0.04 -10.11 28.16
CA PHE A 239 -0.42 -10.93 27.05
C PHE A 239 0.42 -10.73 25.79
N GLU A 240 0.53 -9.49 25.30
CA GLU A 240 1.19 -9.17 24.03
C GLU A 240 2.69 -9.51 24.04
N LYS A 241 3.42 -9.12 25.08
CA LYS A 241 4.86 -9.43 25.21
C LYS A 241 5.13 -10.94 25.24
N PRO A 242 4.47 -11.74 26.10
CA PRO A 242 4.60 -13.21 26.07
C PRO A 242 4.21 -13.82 24.72
N PHE A 243 3.14 -13.33 24.08
CA PHE A 243 2.70 -13.77 22.77
C PHE A 243 3.76 -13.53 21.69
N ILE A 244 4.31 -12.32 21.60
CA ILE A 244 5.36 -12.01 20.62
C ILE A 244 6.61 -12.87 20.88
N LYS A 245 6.98 -13.07 22.14
CA LYS A 245 8.15 -13.90 22.51
C LYS A 245 7.96 -15.36 22.14
N GLU A 246 6.79 -15.94 22.40
CA GLU A 246 6.48 -17.32 22.00
C GLU A 246 6.44 -17.44 20.47
N THR A 247 5.84 -16.47 19.78
CA THR A 247 5.79 -16.42 18.32
C THR A 247 7.20 -16.36 17.70
N GLU A 248 8.10 -15.58 18.30
CA GLU A 248 9.51 -15.53 17.90
C GLU A 248 10.18 -16.91 18.03
N GLN A 249 9.99 -17.58 19.17
CA GLN A 249 10.57 -18.91 19.40
C GLN A 249 10.00 -19.97 18.45
N TYR A 250 8.68 -19.90 18.19
CA TYR A 250 8.00 -20.78 17.25
C TYR A 250 8.59 -20.64 15.85
N TYR A 251 8.64 -19.42 15.31
CA TYR A 251 9.12 -19.20 13.94
C TYR A 251 10.63 -19.41 13.79
N LEU A 252 11.42 -19.20 14.84
CA LEU A 252 12.85 -19.54 14.83
C LEU A 252 13.06 -21.06 14.72
N HIS A 253 12.23 -21.86 15.39
CA HIS A 253 12.31 -23.32 15.30
C HIS A 253 11.75 -23.83 13.96
N GLU A 254 10.61 -23.29 13.53
CA GLU A 254 9.98 -23.66 12.26
C GLU A 254 10.88 -23.35 11.07
N SER A 255 11.46 -22.14 11.01
CA SER A 255 12.28 -21.73 9.87
C SER A 255 13.51 -22.62 9.69
N ASN A 256 14.23 -22.91 10.77
CA ASN A 256 15.43 -23.75 10.73
C ASN A 256 15.07 -25.19 10.30
N ASN A 257 14.06 -25.80 10.94
CA ASN A 257 13.62 -27.15 10.57
C ASN A 257 13.12 -27.25 9.13
N TYR A 258 12.43 -26.21 8.65
CA TYR A 258 11.87 -26.19 7.31
C TYR A 258 12.96 -26.03 6.24
N LEU A 259 13.94 -25.15 6.49
CA LEU A 259 15.07 -24.92 5.59
C LEU A 259 16.02 -26.12 5.47
N GLU A 260 16.11 -26.97 6.50
CA GLU A 260 16.88 -28.22 6.42
C GLU A 260 16.26 -29.27 5.49
N LYS A 261 14.93 -29.25 5.34
CA LYS A 261 14.18 -30.30 4.64
C LYS A 261 13.67 -29.88 3.26
N ASN A 262 13.55 -28.57 3.01
CA ASN A 262 12.87 -28.04 1.83
C ASN A 262 13.73 -27.02 1.08
N SER A 263 13.32 -26.74 -0.17
CA SER A 263 13.96 -25.71 -0.99
C SER A 263 13.63 -24.29 -0.51
N ILE A 264 14.53 -23.34 -0.80
CA ILE A 264 14.35 -21.92 -0.47
C ILE A 264 13.09 -21.35 -1.12
N ASN A 265 12.76 -21.74 -2.36
CA ASN A 265 11.52 -21.33 -3.02
C ASN A 265 10.26 -21.75 -2.22
N SER A 266 10.24 -22.99 -1.73
CA SER A 266 9.13 -23.48 -0.90
C SER A 266 9.07 -22.74 0.43
N TYR A 267 10.23 -22.36 0.98
CA TYR A 267 10.32 -21.54 2.18
C TYR A 267 9.76 -20.12 1.95
N ILE A 268 10.11 -19.46 0.85
CA ILE A 268 9.56 -18.13 0.47
C ILE A 268 8.03 -18.15 0.44
N LYS A 269 7.44 -19.17 -0.19
CA LYS A 269 5.98 -19.35 -0.23
C LYS A 269 5.40 -19.54 1.17
N LYS A 270 6.05 -20.37 1.99
CA LYS A 270 5.63 -20.63 3.36
C LYS A 270 5.67 -19.38 4.22
N VAL A 271 6.72 -18.55 4.11
CA VAL A 271 6.83 -17.29 4.84
C VAL A 271 5.72 -16.32 4.48
N SER A 272 5.39 -16.18 3.18
CA SER A 272 4.25 -15.35 2.76
C SER A 272 2.95 -15.84 3.38
N GLU A 273 2.69 -17.16 3.35
CA GLU A 273 1.50 -17.75 3.97
C GLU A 273 1.45 -17.51 5.48
N ARG A 274 2.59 -17.66 6.18
CA ARG A 274 2.68 -17.44 7.63
C ARG A 274 2.40 -15.98 8.00
N LEU A 275 2.88 -15.01 7.22
CA LEU A 275 2.56 -13.59 7.43
C LEU A 275 1.05 -13.33 7.31
N ASP A 276 0.40 -13.85 6.26
CA ASP A 276 -1.04 -13.69 6.05
C ASP A 276 -1.85 -14.34 7.19
N GLN A 277 -1.39 -15.51 7.67
CA GLN A 277 -2.00 -16.22 8.80
C GLN A 277 -1.88 -15.42 10.10
N GLU A 278 -0.72 -14.83 10.40
CA GLU A 278 -0.52 -14.01 11.60
C GLU A 278 -1.31 -12.71 11.54
N GLU A 279 -1.43 -12.10 10.37
CA GLU A 279 -2.28 -10.92 10.19
C GLU A 279 -3.74 -11.25 10.47
N LYS A 280 -4.22 -12.39 9.92
CA LYS A 280 -5.55 -12.91 10.20
C LYS A 280 -5.75 -13.22 11.68
N ARG A 281 -4.76 -13.84 12.31
CA ARG A 281 -4.79 -14.21 13.73
C ARG A 281 -5.02 -13.01 14.63
N VAL A 282 -4.26 -11.93 14.41
CA VAL A 282 -4.45 -10.71 15.21
C VAL A 282 -5.82 -10.10 14.95
N ARG A 283 -6.25 -10.02 13.69
CA ARG A 283 -7.57 -9.46 13.33
C ARG A 283 -8.73 -10.25 13.93
N ASP A 284 -8.63 -11.57 13.98
CA ASP A 284 -9.73 -12.44 14.39
C ASP A 284 -9.92 -12.42 15.92
N TYR A 285 -8.86 -12.27 16.72
CA TYR A 285 -9.01 -12.38 18.18
C TYR A 285 -8.05 -11.59 19.08
N LEU A 286 -7.10 -10.81 18.56
CA LEU A 286 -6.18 -9.99 19.38
C LEU A 286 -6.42 -8.48 19.16
N HIS A 287 -5.73 -7.65 19.95
CA HIS A 287 -5.85 -6.20 19.78
C HIS A 287 -5.06 -5.72 18.54
N PRO A 288 -5.61 -4.81 17.70
CA PRO A 288 -4.96 -4.39 16.44
C PRO A 288 -3.55 -3.81 16.60
N THR A 289 -3.23 -3.17 17.73
CA THR A 289 -1.89 -2.61 18.01
C THR A 289 -0.81 -3.68 18.06
N THR A 290 -1.18 -4.95 18.24
CA THR A 290 -0.23 -6.05 18.25
C THR A 290 0.40 -6.28 16.88
N LEU A 291 -0.30 -5.98 15.77
CA LEU A 291 0.27 -6.10 14.43
C LEU A 291 1.52 -5.24 14.24
N GLU A 292 1.49 -4.00 14.75
CA GLU A 292 2.58 -3.03 14.61
C GLU A 292 3.88 -3.52 15.25
N LYS A 293 3.79 -4.37 16.28
CA LYS A 293 4.95 -4.94 16.99
C LYS A 293 5.29 -6.35 16.52
N LEU A 294 4.28 -7.13 16.12
CA LEU A 294 4.43 -8.52 15.72
C LEU A 294 5.08 -8.65 14.33
N ILE A 295 4.58 -7.91 13.34
CA ILE A 295 5.05 -8.05 11.95
C ILE A 295 6.55 -7.76 11.81
N PRO A 296 7.11 -6.66 12.36
CA PRO A 296 8.56 -6.43 12.27
C PRO A 296 9.38 -7.56 12.90
N LYS A 297 8.86 -8.21 13.94
CA LYS A 297 9.53 -9.31 14.62
C LYS A 297 9.52 -10.58 13.78
N ILE A 298 8.41 -10.89 13.11
CA ILE A 298 8.33 -12.01 12.18
C ILE A 298 9.22 -11.75 10.96
N GLU A 299 9.21 -10.53 10.41
CA GLU A 299 10.06 -10.12 9.29
C GLU A 299 11.55 -10.25 9.64
N GLU A 300 11.95 -9.85 10.85
CA GLU A 300 13.31 -10.05 11.36
C GLU A 300 13.73 -11.53 11.32
N ILE A 301 12.86 -12.43 11.83
CA ILE A 301 13.19 -13.84 12.02
C ILE A 301 13.11 -14.63 10.72
N LEU A 302 12.03 -14.47 9.96
CA LEU A 302 11.75 -15.26 8.78
C LEU A 302 12.40 -14.71 7.51
N ILE A 303 12.58 -13.39 7.41
CA ILE A 303 13.10 -12.74 6.20
C ILE A 303 14.52 -12.23 6.44
N SER A 304 14.74 -11.34 7.41
CA SER A 304 16.03 -10.65 7.57
C SER A 304 17.19 -11.59 7.87
N LYS A 305 17.01 -12.61 8.72
CA LYS A 305 18.05 -13.62 9.01
C LYS A 305 18.41 -14.51 7.82
N HIS A 306 17.56 -14.57 6.80
CA HIS A 306 17.70 -15.46 5.64
C HIS A 306 17.74 -14.70 4.31
N ILE A 307 17.94 -13.38 4.35
CA ILE A 307 17.77 -12.51 3.19
C ILE A 307 18.73 -12.85 2.04
N ASP A 308 19.98 -13.20 2.35
CA ASP A 308 20.98 -13.54 1.33
C ASP A 308 20.53 -14.78 0.51
N ARG A 309 20.02 -15.81 1.20
CA ARG A 309 19.49 -17.02 0.58
C ARG A 309 18.25 -16.73 -0.27
N ILE A 310 17.37 -15.87 0.22
CA ILE A 310 16.15 -15.43 -0.50
C ILE A 310 16.54 -14.65 -1.76
N GLN A 311 17.51 -13.74 -1.67
CA GLN A 311 18.02 -12.97 -2.80
C GLN A 311 18.67 -13.86 -3.86
N GLU A 312 19.53 -14.80 -3.46
CA GLU A 312 20.14 -15.77 -4.37
C GLU A 312 19.08 -16.60 -5.11
N GLU A 313 18.06 -17.07 -4.40
CA GLU A 313 16.96 -17.81 -5.00
C GLU A 313 16.13 -16.92 -5.94
N ALA A 314 15.85 -15.66 -5.58
CA ALA A 314 15.16 -14.71 -6.45
C ALA A 314 15.93 -14.45 -7.76
N ILE A 315 17.27 -14.38 -7.71
CA ILE A 315 18.11 -14.26 -8.91
C ILE A 315 18.02 -15.53 -9.77
N LYS A 316 17.99 -16.72 -9.18
CA LYS A 316 17.77 -17.96 -9.94
C LYS A 316 16.38 -17.98 -10.59
N LEU A 317 15.35 -17.52 -9.89
CA LEU A 317 13.98 -17.44 -10.41
C LEU A 317 13.85 -16.42 -11.55
N LEU A 318 14.58 -15.31 -11.46
CA LEU A 318 14.71 -14.34 -12.54
C LEU A 318 15.30 -14.98 -13.80
N HIS A 319 16.42 -15.71 -13.68
CA HIS A 319 17.02 -16.39 -14.81
C HIS A 319 16.16 -17.53 -15.39
N ALA A 320 15.36 -18.19 -14.53
CA ALA A 320 14.40 -19.21 -14.95
C ALA A 320 13.05 -18.64 -15.43
N GLU A 321 12.90 -17.31 -15.45
CA GLU A 321 11.68 -16.58 -15.85
C GLU A 321 10.40 -17.01 -15.13
N ARG A 322 10.51 -17.48 -13.88
CA ARG A 322 9.37 -17.91 -13.06
C ARG A 322 8.70 -16.71 -12.39
N THR A 323 7.97 -15.91 -13.17
CA THR A 323 7.38 -14.63 -12.74
C THR A 323 6.48 -14.74 -11.51
N GLY A 324 5.66 -15.79 -11.41
CA GLY A 324 4.78 -16.00 -10.25
C GLY A 324 5.53 -16.19 -8.93
N ASP A 325 6.59 -17.00 -8.93
CA ASP A 325 7.41 -17.22 -7.73
C ASP A 325 8.31 -16.01 -7.42
N LEU A 326 8.79 -15.34 -8.47
CA LEU A 326 9.56 -14.11 -8.36
C LEU A 326 8.75 -13.00 -7.69
N ARG A 327 7.44 -12.92 -7.99
CA ARG A 327 6.52 -11.96 -7.36
C ARG A 327 6.40 -12.16 -5.85
N ILE A 328 6.32 -13.41 -5.39
CA ILE A 328 6.27 -13.72 -3.96
C ILE A 328 7.59 -13.36 -3.30
N ALA A 329 8.71 -13.75 -3.92
CA ALA A 329 10.04 -13.42 -3.42
C ALA A 329 10.24 -11.90 -3.32
N HIS A 330 9.83 -11.16 -4.36
CA HIS A 330 9.89 -9.71 -4.41
C HIS A 330 9.05 -9.07 -3.29
N GLY A 331 7.82 -9.55 -3.05
CA GLY A 331 6.97 -9.05 -1.97
C GLY A 331 7.53 -9.27 -0.57
N LEU A 332 8.36 -10.31 -0.36
CA LEU A 332 9.11 -10.47 0.90
C LEU A 332 10.33 -9.55 0.97
N ILE A 333 11.09 -9.45 -0.13
CA ILE A 333 12.32 -8.64 -0.19
C ILE A 333 12.01 -7.14 -0.06
N SER A 334 10.89 -6.67 -0.61
CA SER A 334 10.48 -5.26 -0.54
C SER A 334 10.16 -4.79 0.89
N ARG A 335 9.94 -5.72 1.84
CA ARG A 335 9.74 -5.40 3.26
C ARG A 335 11.03 -4.97 3.94
N ILE A 336 12.18 -5.38 3.43
CA ILE A 336 13.49 -5.02 3.97
C ILE A 336 14.10 -3.91 3.13
N LYS A 337 14.46 -2.82 3.81
CA LYS A 337 15.12 -1.69 3.17
C LYS A 337 16.41 -2.13 2.48
N ASP A 338 16.62 -1.64 1.25
CA ASP A 338 17.80 -1.87 0.41
C ASP A 338 18.04 -3.33 -0.04
N ALA A 339 17.20 -4.30 0.35
CA ALA A 339 17.38 -5.70 0.00
C ALA A 339 17.09 -6.01 -1.48
N GLY A 340 16.45 -5.11 -2.23
CA GLY A 340 16.20 -5.27 -3.67
C GLY A 340 17.40 -4.95 -4.58
N LYS A 341 18.42 -4.23 -4.08
CA LYS A 341 19.55 -3.75 -4.90
C LYS A 341 20.32 -4.86 -5.63
N PRO A 342 20.65 -6.01 -5.00
CA PRO A 342 21.36 -7.09 -5.70
C PRO A 342 20.55 -7.65 -6.88
N ILE A 343 19.23 -7.74 -6.73
CA ILE A 343 18.33 -8.29 -7.74
C ILE A 343 18.14 -7.29 -8.88
N GLN A 344 18.06 -5.98 -8.59
CA GLN A 344 18.05 -4.93 -9.61
C GLN A 344 19.33 -4.99 -10.47
N LYS A 345 20.49 -5.19 -9.85
CA LYS A 345 21.76 -5.38 -10.57
C LYS A 345 21.73 -6.66 -11.41
N ALA A 346 21.26 -7.77 -10.85
CA ALA A 346 21.13 -9.03 -11.58
C ALA A 346 20.18 -8.91 -12.79
N LEU A 347 19.06 -8.19 -12.65
CA LEU A 347 18.15 -7.87 -13.75
C LEU A 347 18.83 -7.03 -14.83
N GLN A 348 19.61 -6.03 -14.44
CA GLN A 348 20.37 -5.20 -15.38
C GLN A 348 21.39 -6.04 -16.16
N ASP A 349 22.15 -6.89 -15.46
CA ASP A 349 23.18 -7.75 -16.06
C ASP A 349 22.55 -8.84 -16.95
N TYR A 350 21.45 -9.45 -16.52
CA TYR A 350 20.68 -10.42 -17.31
C TYR A 350 20.13 -9.78 -18.58
N THR A 351 19.52 -8.61 -18.48
CA THR A 351 18.95 -7.87 -19.63
C THR A 351 20.04 -7.52 -20.64
N LYS A 352 21.17 -7.01 -20.16
CA LYS A 352 22.31 -6.67 -21.03
C LYS A 352 22.86 -7.91 -21.73
N THR A 353 23.03 -9.02 -21.01
CA THR A 353 23.58 -10.26 -21.55
C THR A 353 22.63 -10.88 -22.58
N ALA A 354 21.33 -10.95 -22.27
CA ALA A 354 20.30 -11.46 -23.18
C ALA A 354 20.23 -10.64 -24.48
N GLY A 355 20.24 -9.30 -24.37
CA GLY A 355 20.24 -8.41 -25.54
C GLY A 355 21.49 -8.57 -26.41
N ILE A 356 22.69 -8.60 -25.80
CA ILE A 356 23.95 -8.81 -26.53
C ILE A 356 23.97 -10.18 -27.20
N TYR A 357 23.50 -11.24 -26.52
CA TYR A 357 23.44 -12.58 -27.08
C TYR A 357 22.51 -12.65 -28.30
N ALA A 358 21.31 -12.07 -28.20
CA ALA A 358 20.35 -12.01 -29.30
C ALA A 358 20.88 -11.25 -30.52
N ILE A 359 21.63 -10.17 -30.31
CA ILE A 359 22.27 -9.43 -31.42
C ILE A 359 23.45 -10.19 -32.02
N ASN A 360 24.23 -10.89 -31.18
CA ASN A 360 25.39 -11.66 -31.64
C ASN A 360 25.00 -12.85 -32.51
N SER A 361 23.90 -13.53 -32.22
CA SER A 361 23.42 -14.69 -32.99
C SER A 361 23.05 -14.31 -34.43
N ILE A 362 22.60 -13.07 -34.65
CA ILE A 362 22.20 -12.57 -35.97
C ILE A 362 23.27 -11.74 -36.69
N LYS A 363 24.44 -11.52 -36.07
CA LYS A 363 25.50 -10.57 -36.52
C LYS A 363 25.88 -10.72 -37.99
N THR A 364 25.92 -11.93 -38.53
CA THR A 364 26.28 -12.22 -39.93
C THR A 364 25.17 -11.84 -40.93
N THR A 365 23.93 -11.77 -40.47
CA THR A 365 22.73 -11.48 -41.27
C THR A 365 22.31 -10.00 -41.18
N VAL A 366 22.70 -9.28 -40.12
CA VAL A 366 22.27 -7.89 -39.85
C VAL A 366 22.55 -6.93 -41.01
N SER A 367 23.70 -7.06 -41.68
CA SER A 367 24.06 -6.18 -42.81
C SER A 367 23.15 -6.37 -44.03
N LYS A 368 22.48 -7.52 -44.14
CA LYS A 368 21.58 -7.87 -45.25
C LYS A 368 20.12 -7.67 -44.89
N ASP A 369 19.75 -7.80 -43.62
CA ASP A 369 18.36 -7.66 -43.17
C ASP A 369 18.20 -6.80 -41.89
N PRO A 370 17.85 -5.51 -42.02
CA PRO A 370 17.53 -4.64 -40.88
C PRO A 370 16.32 -5.09 -40.07
N LYS A 371 15.40 -5.86 -40.66
CA LYS A 371 14.20 -6.36 -39.97
C LYS A 371 14.57 -7.32 -38.86
N SER A 372 15.35 -8.36 -39.17
CA SER A 372 15.84 -9.33 -38.19
C SER A 372 16.55 -8.69 -36.99
N TYR A 373 17.27 -7.57 -37.22
CA TYR A 373 17.93 -6.84 -36.13
C TYR A 373 16.95 -6.16 -35.18
N VAL A 374 15.96 -5.43 -35.71
CA VAL A 374 14.99 -4.71 -34.87
C VAL A 374 14.06 -5.71 -34.17
N GLU A 375 13.63 -6.77 -34.84
CA GLU A 375 12.79 -7.82 -34.25
C GLU A 375 13.50 -8.53 -33.08
N ALA A 376 14.79 -8.83 -33.19
CA ALA A 376 15.55 -9.42 -32.07
C ALA A 376 15.64 -8.49 -30.84
N ILE A 377 15.76 -7.17 -31.04
CA ILE A 377 15.73 -6.19 -29.94
C ILE A 377 14.36 -6.18 -29.27
N LEU A 378 13.29 -6.16 -30.08
CA LEU A 378 11.91 -6.10 -29.59
C LEU A 378 11.51 -7.37 -28.85
N GLU A 379 11.93 -8.54 -29.33
CA GLU A 379 11.67 -9.82 -28.67
C GLU A 379 12.30 -9.88 -27.26
N VAL A 380 13.56 -9.43 -27.13
CA VAL A 380 14.23 -9.34 -25.83
C VAL A 380 13.52 -8.32 -24.93
N HIS A 381 13.15 -7.16 -25.48
CA HIS A 381 12.44 -6.13 -24.73
C HIS A 381 11.10 -6.63 -24.20
N GLU A 382 10.25 -7.22 -25.05
CA GLU A 382 8.93 -7.71 -24.68
C GLU A 382 9.01 -8.81 -23.62
N ARG A 383 9.89 -9.80 -23.83
CA ARG A 383 10.09 -10.91 -22.89
C ARG A 383 10.50 -10.42 -21.50
N LEU A 384 11.47 -9.51 -21.43
CA LEU A 384 12.01 -9.03 -20.15
C LEU A 384 11.14 -7.95 -19.51
N SER A 385 10.45 -7.11 -20.30
CA SER A 385 9.47 -6.14 -19.82
C SER A 385 8.30 -6.86 -19.12
N ARG A 386 7.87 -8.01 -19.65
CA ARG A 386 6.88 -8.87 -18.98
C ARG A 386 7.37 -9.34 -17.60
N ILE A 387 8.64 -9.75 -17.48
CA ILE A 387 9.21 -10.17 -16.18
C ILE A 387 9.18 -9.01 -15.18
N VAL A 388 9.51 -7.78 -15.62
CA VAL A 388 9.42 -6.59 -14.77
C VAL A 388 7.99 -6.31 -14.33
N LYS A 389 7.04 -6.37 -15.26
CA LYS A 389 5.64 -6.08 -14.99
C LYS A 389 4.98 -7.12 -14.08
N GLU A 390 5.19 -8.41 -14.34
CA GLU A 390 4.53 -9.50 -13.63
C GLU A 390 5.30 -9.94 -12.38
N GLY A 391 6.62 -10.09 -12.50
CA GLY A 391 7.49 -10.61 -11.45
C GLY A 391 7.93 -9.57 -10.42
N PHE A 392 8.02 -8.30 -10.80
CA PHE A 392 8.38 -7.19 -9.91
C PHE A 392 7.26 -6.16 -9.76
N CYS A 393 6.03 -6.49 -10.18
CA CYS A 393 4.84 -5.63 -10.09
C CYS A 393 5.02 -4.23 -10.71
N ASP A 394 5.84 -4.11 -11.77
CA ASP A 394 6.19 -2.84 -12.42
C ASP A 394 6.78 -1.79 -11.45
N GLU A 395 7.52 -2.23 -10.44
CA GLU A 395 8.15 -1.33 -9.49
C GLU A 395 9.14 -0.37 -10.21
N PRO A 396 9.08 0.95 -9.96
CA PRO A 396 9.89 1.94 -10.67
C PRO A 396 11.40 1.68 -10.64
N SER A 397 11.91 1.12 -9.54
CA SER A 397 13.34 0.83 -9.36
C SER A 397 13.83 -0.26 -10.32
N TYR A 398 13.05 -1.32 -10.51
CA TYR A 398 13.34 -2.41 -11.46
C TYR A 398 13.07 -1.98 -12.90
N ARG A 399 12.02 -1.19 -13.14
CA ARG A 399 11.74 -0.59 -14.46
C ARG A 399 12.92 0.27 -14.94
N PHE A 400 13.46 1.11 -14.06
CA PHE A 400 14.64 1.92 -14.34
C PHE A 400 15.88 1.08 -14.62
N ALA A 401 16.14 0.02 -13.83
CA ALA A 401 17.27 -0.87 -14.05
C ALA A 401 17.19 -1.57 -15.42
N PHE A 402 15.99 -2.02 -15.81
CA PHE A 402 15.71 -2.60 -17.11
C PHE A 402 15.85 -1.58 -18.26
N ASP A 403 15.33 -0.36 -18.12
CA ASP A 403 15.49 0.71 -19.12
C ASP A 403 16.95 1.08 -19.37
N ASN A 404 17.71 1.22 -18.29
CA ASN A 404 19.14 1.50 -18.36
C ASN A 404 19.90 0.35 -19.06
N ALA A 405 19.52 -0.90 -18.80
CA ALA A 405 20.08 -2.04 -19.49
C ALA A 405 19.76 -2.04 -21.00
N CYS A 406 18.50 -1.74 -21.37
CA CYS A 406 18.06 -1.62 -22.75
C CYS A 406 18.84 -0.53 -23.50
N GLY A 407 18.94 0.67 -22.92
CA GLY A 407 19.75 1.74 -23.46
C GLY A 407 21.21 1.33 -23.67
N LYS A 408 21.80 0.56 -22.75
CA LYS A 408 23.18 0.08 -22.90
C LYS A 408 23.34 -0.90 -24.06
N PHE A 409 22.57 -1.99 -24.14
CA PHE A 409 22.82 -3.00 -25.18
C PHE A 409 22.35 -2.56 -26.59
N ILE A 410 21.35 -1.69 -26.68
CA ILE A 410 20.87 -1.18 -27.99
C ILE A 410 21.91 -0.26 -28.63
N ASN A 411 22.63 0.54 -27.84
CA ASN A 411 23.64 1.47 -28.34
C ASN A 411 25.07 0.90 -28.31
N ASP A 412 25.34 -0.08 -27.43
CA ASP A 412 26.62 -0.77 -27.34
C ASP A 412 26.47 -2.28 -27.56
N ASN A 413 26.74 -2.72 -28.80
CA ASN A 413 26.70 -4.13 -29.19
C ASN A 413 27.69 -4.45 -30.33
N ALA A 414 27.72 -5.71 -30.75
CA ALA A 414 28.68 -6.16 -31.77
C ALA A 414 28.45 -5.58 -33.17
N VAL A 415 27.27 -5.00 -33.46
CA VAL A 415 26.96 -4.34 -34.72
C VAL A 415 27.43 -2.87 -34.70
N THR A 416 27.25 -2.17 -33.58
CA THR A 416 27.76 -0.80 -33.41
C THR A 416 29.28 -0.75 -33.25
N LYS A 417 29.89 -1.83 -32.72
CA LYS A 417 31.35 -1.99 -32.58
C LYS A 417 32.05 -2.68 -33.77
N ALA A 418 31.32 -3.06 -34.83
CA ALA A 418 31.94 -3.75 -35.96
C ALA A 418 32.97 -2.85 -36.70
N PRO A 419 34.08 -3.38 -37.24
CA PRO A 419 35.06 -2.59 -37.98
C PRO A 419 34.41 -1.87 -39.16
N GLY A 420 34.59 -0.55 -39.25
CA GLY A 420 33.97 0.29 -40.29
C GLY A 420 32.48 0.62 -40.06
N SER A 421 31.91 0.24 -38.91
CA SER A 421 30.56 0.61 -38.47
C SER A 421 30.60 1.87 -37.61
N SER A 422 29.53 2.68 -37.63
CA SER A 422 29.41 3.81 -36.69
C SER A 422 28.80 3.34 -35.36
N SER A 423 29.12 4.04 -34.27
CA SER A 423 28.44 3.82 -32.97
C SER A 423 26.92 3.96 -33.08
N ALA A 424 26.46 4.78 -34.04
CA ALA A 424 25.05 5.03 -34.32
C ALA A 424 24.41 4.01 -35.29
N LYS A 425 25.02 2.83 -35.51
CA LYS A 425 24.52 1.85 -36.49
C LYS A 425 23.09 1.37 -36.18
N SER A 426 22.74 1.25 -34.90
CA SER A 426 21.37 0.92 -34.46
C SER A 426 20.34 1.91 -34.97
N ALA A 427 20.65 3.21 -34.93
CA ALA A 427 19.78 4.28 -35.45
C ALA A 427 19.58 4.16 -36.97
N GLU A 428 20.64 3.85 -37.72
CA GLU A 428 20.56 3.62 -39.17
C GLU A 428 19.69 2.40 -39.51
N LEU A 429 19.90 1.28 -38.82
CA LEU A 429 19.15 0.03 -39.05
C LEU A 429 17.68 0.18 -38.72
N LEU A 430 17.34 0.87 -37.63
CA LEU A 430 15.97 1.18 -37.27
C LEU A 430 15.29 2.05 -38.34
N ALA A 431 15.99 3.07 -38.86
CA ALA A 431 15.47 3.92 -39.95
C ALA A 431 15.26 3.12 -41.25
N LYS A 432 16.14 2.17 -41.57
CA LYS A 432 16.02 1.27 -42.74
C LYS A 432 14.86 0.29 -42.60
N TYR A 433 14.63 -0.26 -41.41
CA TYR A 433 13.49 -1.13 -41.16
C TYR A 433 12.17 -0.35 -41.32
N CYS A 434 12.09 0.84 -40.74
CA CYS A 434 10.96 1.75 -40.92
C CYS A 434 10.71 2.09 -42.40
N ASP A 435 11.77 2.40 -43.18
CA ASP A 435 11.66 2.60 -44.64
C ASP A 435 11.13 1.37 -45.38
N THR A 436 11.54 0.16 -44.98
CA THR A 436 11.09 -1.08 -45.61
C THR A 436 9.60 -1.32 -45.35
N LEU A 437 9.14 -1.05 -44.13
CA LEU A 437 7.72 -1.19 -43.77
C LEU A 437 6.81 -0.26 -44.55
N LEU A 438 7.27 0.98 -44.81
CA LEU A 438 6.48 2.06 -45.41
C LEU A 438 6.51 2.07 -46.95
N ARG A 439 7.21 1.14 -47.61
CA ARG A 439 7.30 1.09 -49.08
C ARG A 439 6.18 0.31 -49.74
N LYS A 440 5.72 0.80 -50.91
CA LYS A 440 4.82 0.07 -51.84
C LYS A 440 5.45 -1.27 -52.20
N GLY A 441 4.66 -2.35 -52.04
CA GLY A 441 5.10 -3.73 -52.27
C GLY A 441 5.31 -4.53 -50.99
N ASN A 442 5.33 -3.89 -49.82
CA ASN A 442 5.18 -4.60 -48.55
C ASN A 442 3.72 -5.11 -48.46
N LYS A 443 3.50 -6.43 -48.41
CA LYS A 443 2.17 -7.06 -48.39
C LYS A 443 1.49 -7.04 -47.01
N ALA A 444 2.00 -6.26 -46.06
CA ALA A 444 1.43 -6.18 -44.72
C ALA A 444 0.14 -5.35 -44.73
N ASP A 445 -0.85 -5.77 -43.94
CA ASP A 445 -2.08 -4.99 -43.74
C ASP A 445 -1.78 -3.67 -43.01
N LYS A 446 -2.62 -2.64 -43.22
CA LYS A 446 -2.48 -1.32 -42.58
C LYS A 446 -2.38 -1.44 -41.05
N ASN A 447 -3.28 -2.22 -40.44
CA ASN A 447 -3.32 -2.41 -38.98
C ASN A 447 -2.07 -3.10 -38.42
N ASP A 448 -1.44 -4.00 -39.19
CA ASP A 448 -0.18 -4.65 -38.80
C ASP A 448 0.99 -3.66 -38.92
N THR A 449 0.94 -2.78 -39.92
CA THR A 449 1.95 -1.74 -40.13
C THR A 449 1.98 -0.73 -38.98
N ASP A 450 0.82 -0.26 -38.51
CA ASP A 450 0.74 0.70 -37.40
C ASP A 450 1.24 0.10 -36.07
N LYS A 451 0.92 -1.17 -35.78
CA LYS A 451 1.46 -1.89 -34.61
C LYS A 451 2.98 -2.01 -34.67
N LYS A 452 3.54 -2.30 -35.85
CA LYS A 452 4.99 -2.35 -36.06
C LYS A 452 5.65 -0.98 -35.94
N ILE A 453 4.97 0.09 -36.34
CA ILE A 453 5.42 1.47 -36.09
C ILE A 453 5.49 1.74 -34.58
N ASP A 454 4.48 1.34 -33.81
CA ASP A 454 4.51 1.47 -32.34
C ASP A 454 5.68 0.72 -31.71
N GLN A 455 5.93 -0.51 -32.16
CA GLN A 455 7.09 -1.29 -31.72
C GLN A 455 8.42 -0.61 -32.09
N ILE A 456 8.55 -0.08 -33.31
CA ILE A 456 9.74 0.70 -33.71
C ILE A 456 9.95 1.89 -32.76
N MET A 457 8.87 2.55 -32.34
CA MET A 457 8.96 3.66 -31.38
C MET A 457 9.43 3.20 -29.99
N VAL A 458 9.12 1.98 -29.56
CA VAL A 458 9.69 1.38 -28.34
C VAL A 458 11.21 1.24 -28.47
N ALA A 459 11.71 0.71 -29.59
CA ALA A 459 13.15 0.63 -29.81
C ALA A 459 13.80 2.03 -29.95
N PHE A 460 13.12 2.97 -30.62
CA PHE A 460 13.57 4.35 -30.80
C PHE A 460 13.74 5.10 -29.47
N TYR A 461 12.89 4.82 -28.48
CA TYR A 461 12.99 5.41 -27.15
C TYR A 461 14.40 5.24 -26.54
N TYR A 462 15.02 4.08 -26.77
CA TYR A 462 16.34 3.74 -26.25
C TYR A 462 17.51 4.22 -27.13
N ILE A 463 17.27 4.78 -28.31
CA ILE A 463 18.35 5.27 -29.20
C ILE A 463 18.94 6.57 -28.64
N LEU A 464 20.27 6.63 -28.51
CA LEU A 464 20.99 7.85 -28.10
C LEU A 464 21.17 8.83 -29.27
N ASP A 465 21.67 8.34 -30.41
CA ASP A 465 21.96 9.14 -31.61
C ASP A 465 20.69 9.40 -32.46
N LYS A 466 19.71 10.10 -31.88
CA LYS A 466 18.42 10.38 -32.52
C LYS A 466 18.55 11.26 -33.77
N ASP A 467 19.55 12.12 -33.85
CA ASP A 467 19.84 12.94 -35.04
C ASP A 467 20.28 12.08 -36.24
N VAL A 468 21.01 11.00 -35.98
CA VAL A 468 21.44 10.04 -37.00
C VAL A 468 20.22 9.30 -37.57
N PHE A 469 19.30 8.86 -36.70
CA PHE A 469 18.01 8.30 -37.14
C PHE A 469 17.26 9.31 -38.03
N GLN A 470 17.12 10.56 -37.58
CA GLN A 470 16.42 11.62 -38.31
C GLN A 470 17.01 11.83 -39.72
N ARG A 471 18.34 11.87 -39.83
CA ARG A 471 19.07 12.08 -41.09
C ARG A 471 18.84 10.93 -42.06
N HIS A 472 18.95 9.69 -41.59
CA HIS A 472 18.71 8.51 -42.43
C HIS A 472 17.24 8.38 -42.82
N TYR A 473 16.33 8.54 -41.87
CA TYR A 473 14.88 8.50 -42.12
C TYR A 473 14.46 9.59 -43.10
N GLY A 474 14.88 10.84 -42.89
CA GLY A 474 14.58 11.97 -43.77
C GLY A 474 15.09 11.77 -45.20
N LYS A 475 16.31 11.22 -45.36
CA LYS A 475 16.84 10.87 -46.70
C LYS A 475 16.00 9.80 -47.40
N MET A 476 15.51 8.79 -46.67
CA MET A 476 14.68 7.74 -47.25
C MET A 476 13.26 8.23 -47.52
N LEU A 477 12.68 9.00 -46.62
CA LEU A 477 11.39 9.68 -46.81
C LEU A 477 11.43 10.55 -48.07
N ALA A 478 12.50 11.35 -48.27
CA ALA A 478 12.65 12.18 -49.45
C ALA A 478 12.58 11.36 -50.75
N LYS A 479 13.28 10.23 -50.78
CA LYS A 479 13.26 9.30 -51.93
C LYS A 479 11.88 8.69 -52.12
N ARG A 480 11.20 8.28 -51.04
CA ARG A 480 9.86 7.67 -51.12
C ARG A 480 8.84 8.68 -51.64
N LEU A 481 8.86 9.91 -51.15
CA LEU A 481 7.97 10.99 -51.57
C LEU A 481 8.17 11.39 -53.04
N VAL A 482 9.42 11.65 -53.46
CA VAL A 482 9.72 12.05 -54.85
C VAL A 482 9.35 10.93 -55.84
N ARG A 483 9.67 9.67 -55.49
CA ARG A 483 9.42 8.52 -56.38
C ARG A 483 8.03 7.89 -56.19
N GLN A 484 7.16 8.46 -55.35
CA GLN A 484 5.85 7.91 -54.99
C GLN A 484 5.89 6.43 -54.55
N LEU A 485 6.90 6.07 -53.76
CA LEU A 485 7.11 4.72 -53.24
C LEU A 485 6.46 4.48 -51.87
N SER A 486 5.83 5.46 -51.25
CA SER A 486 5.14 5.30 -49.95
C SER A 486 3.87 4.45 -50.09
N ALA A 487 3.69 3.45 -49.23
CA ALA A 487 2.54 2.56 -49.25
C ALA A 487 1.24 3.27 -48.85
N SER A 488 1.32 4.19 -47.87
CA SER A 488 0.19 4.95 -47.33
C SER A 488 0.69 6.28 -46.80
N ASP A 489 0.05 7.39 -47.19
CA ASP A 489 0.38 8.72 -46.66
C ASP A 489 0.02 8.83 -45.17
N ASP A 490 -1.07 8.18 -44.74
CA ASP A 490 -1.53 8.17 -43.34
C ASP A 490 -0.49 7.54 -42.40
N SER A 491 0.14 6.43 -42.83
CA SER A 491 1.15 5.74 -42.01
C SER A 491 2.45 6.55 -41.91
N GLU A 492 2.80 7.30 -42.95
CA GLU A 492 3.96 8.19 -42.90
C GLU A 492 3.70 9.40 -41.99
N GLU A 493 2.48 9.98 -42.04
CA GLU A 493 2.05 11.06 -41.15
C GLU A 493 2.01 10.59 -39.68
N SER A 494 1.58 9.34 -39.44
CA SER A 494 1.62 8.68 -38.13
C SER A 494 3.05 8.60 -37.57
N VAL A 495 4.03 8.14 -38.34
CA VAL A 495 5.45 8.11 -37.91
C VAL A 495 5.97 9.50 -37.56
N ILE A 496 5.68 10.50 -38.39
CA ILE A 496 6.12 11.88 -38.13
C ILE A 496 5.47 12.43 -36.86
N SER A 497 4.19 12.15 -36.62
CA SER A 497 3.49 12.54 -35.40
C SER A 497 4.14 11.91 -34.15
N LYS A 498 4.45 10.62 -34.20
CA LYS A 498 5.11 9.91 -33.08
C LYS A 498 6.53 10.42 -32.83
N LEU A 499 7.29 10.74 -33.88
CA LEU A 499 8.61 11.37 -33.74
C LEU A 499 8.51 12.78 -33.14
N ARG A 500 7.47 13.55 -33.50
CA ARG A 500 7.19 14.86 -32.91
C ARG A 500 6.86 14.76 -31.44
N GLU A 501 6.04 13.78 -31.04
CA GLU A 501 5.69 13.55 -29.64
C GLU A 501 6.94 13.18 -28.81
N ALA A 502 7.79 12.29 -29.34
CA ALA A 502 8.97 11.81 -28.63
C ALA A 502 10.14 12.81 -28.56
N CYS A 503 10.30 13.70 -29.56
CA CYS A 503 11.49 14.56 -29.71
C CYS A 503 11.18 16.05 -29.89
N GLY A 504 9.90 16.44 -29.99
CA GLY A 504 9.47 17.82 -30.16
C GLY A 504 9.31 18.28 -31.62
N PHE A 505 8.85 19.52 -31.77
CA PHE A 505 8.53 20.13 -33.05
C PHE A 505 9.75 20.32 -33.96
N GLU A 506 10.86 20.84 -33.43
CA GLU A 506 12.06 21.14 -34.23
C GLU A 506 12.61 19.89 -34.93
N TYR A 507 12.58 18.75 -34.23
CA TYR A 507 13.02 17.45 -34.75
C TYR A 507 12.15 16.95 -35.93
N SER A 508 10.85 17.26 -35.94
CA SER A 508 9.94 16.79 -37.01
C SER A 508 9.67 17.83 -38.10
N SER A 509 10.01 19.10 -37.87
CA SER A 509 9.69 20.24 -38.74
C SER A 509 10.07 20.05 -40.21
N LYS A 510 11.28 19.55 -40.50
CA LYS A 510 11.73 19.28 -41.88
C LYS A 510 10.93 18.16 -42.54
N LEU A 511 10.65 17.08 -41.80
CA LEU A 511 9.86 15.95 -42.30
C LEU A 511 8.41 16.36 -42.62
N GLN A 512 7.80 17.16 -41.74
CA GLN A 512 6.47 17.74 -41.95
C GLN A 512 6.47 18.67 -43.17
N ARG A 513 7.51 19.50 -43.33
CA ARG A 513 7.63 20.40 -44.48
C ARG A 513 7.73 19.62 -45.79
N MET A 514 8.45 18.50 -45.82
CA MET A 514 8.51 17.64 -47.00
C MET A 514 7.12 17.12 -47.42
N PHE A 515 6.27 16.73 -46.47
CA PHE A 515 4.88 16.33 -46.78
C PHE A 515 4.05 17.48 -47.34
N GLN A 516 4.16 18.66 -46.72
CA GLN A 516 3.44 19.84 -47.18
C GLN A 516 3.87 20.24 -48.59
N ASP A 517 5.17 20.17 -48.90
CA ASP A 517 5.71 20.49 -50.22
C ASP A 517 5.18 19.56 -51.31
N ILE A 518 5.00 18.27 -51.02
CA ILE A 518 4.40 17.31 -51.97
C ILE A 518 2.92 17.60 -52.20
N ARG A 519 2.15 17.90 -51.14
CA ARG A 519 0.74 18.27 -51.25
C ARG A 519 0.57 19.55 -52.09
N ILE A 520 1.33 20.59 -51.77
CA ILE A 520 1.34 21.86 -52.53
C ILE A 520 1.77 21.64 -53.99
N SER A 521 2.82 20.85 -54.22
CA SER A 521 3.30 20.56 -55.58
C SER A 521 2.28 19.82 -56.45
N THR A 522 1.52 18.91 -55.84
CA THR A 522 0.47 18.15 -56.53
C THR A 522 -0.70 19.07 -56.91
N GLN A 523 -1.10 19.96 -56.01
CA GLN A 523 -2.08 21.01 -56.30
C GLN A 523 -1.58 21.94 -57.42
N LEU A 524 -0.35 22.43 -57.32
CA LEU A 524 0.27 23.31 -58.31
C LEU A 524 0.35 22.67 -59.70
N THR A 525 0.67 21.37 -59.76
CA THR A 525 0.65 20.60 -61.02
C THR A 525 -0.74 20.56 -61.63
N THR A 526 -1.78 20.40 -60.80
CA THR A 526 -3.18 20.32 -61.25
C THR A 526 -3.65 21.67 -61.80
N GLU A 527 -3.39 22.75 -61.06
CA GLU A 527 -3.70 24.12 -61.46
C GLU A 527 -2.98 24.51 -62.76
N PHE A 528 -1.72 24.09 -62.94
CA PHE A 528 -0.98 24.33 -64.19
C PHE A 528 -1.64 23.60 -65.37
N LYS A 529 -2.03 22.33 -65.20
CA LYS A 529 -2.71 21.56 -66.25
C LYS A 529 -4.04 22.20 -66.64
N GLU A 530 -4.81 22.71 -65.68
CA GLU A 530 -6.05 23.44 -65.93
C GLU A 530 -5.81 24.78 -66.65
N HIS A 531 -4.75 25.51 -66.27
CA HIS A 531 -4.34 26.73 -66.96
C HIS A 531 -4.00 26.47 -68.44
N CYS A 532 -3.21 25.42 -68.72
CA CYS A 532 -2.86 25.04 -70.08
C CYS A 532 -4.08 24.63 -70.91
N LYS A 533 -5.00 23.86 -70.33
CA LYS A 533 -6.28 23.51 -70.98
C LYS A 533 -7.10 24.74 -71.33
N THR A 534 -7.19 25.71 -70.42
CA THR A 534 -7.97 26.95 -70.62
C THR A 534 -7.37 27.84 -71.71
N LYS A 535 -6.05 27.88 -71.82
CA LYS A 535 -5.33 28.69 -72.81
C LYS A 535 -5.05 27.98 -74.15
N GLY A 536 -5.40 26.70 -74.26
CA GLY A 536 -5.13 25.90 -75.46
C GLY A 536 -3.64 25.60 -75.69
N TYR A 537 -2.83 25.55 -74.62
CA TYR A 537 -1.43 25.17 -74.73
C TYR A 537 -1.28 23.66 -74.81
N ASP A 538 -0.48 23.18 -75.77
CA ASP A 538 -0.08 21.79 -75.86
C ASP A 538 1.04 21.49 -74.85
N ILE A 539 0.81 20.52 -73.97
CA ILE A 539 1.77 20.11 -72.93
C ILE A 539 2.01 18.62 -73.04
N ILE A 540 3.21 18.19 -72.62
CA ILE A 540 3.57 16.79 -72.64
C ILE A 540 2.62 15.96 -71.77
N ASP A 541 2.16 14.85 -72.34
CA ASP A 541 1.32 13.90 -71.61
C ASP A 541 2.08 13.31 -70.40
N GLY A 542 1.40 13.19 -69.27
CA GLY A 542 2.02 12.77 -68.01
C GLY A 542 2.94 13.80 -67.34
N PHE A 543 3.01 15.06 -67.81
CA PHE A 543 3.80 16.09 -67.14
C PHE A 543 3.47 16.20 -65.65
N ARG A 544 4.51 16.19 -64.81
CA ARG A 544 4.43 16.32 -63.36
C ARG A 544 5.61 17.12 -62.86
N VAL A 545 5.35 18.06 -61.96
CA VAL A 545 6.36 18.91 -61.35
C VAL A 545 6.30 18.81 -59.83
N MET A 546 7.46 18.88 -59.20
CA MET A 546 7.60 18.90 -57.74
C MET A 546 8.45 20.09 -57.36
N VAL A 547 7.83 21.11 -56.77
CA VAL A 547 8.50 22.32 -56.30
C VAL A 547 8.75 22.17 -54.80
N LEU A 548 10.02 22.05 -54.44
CA LEU A 548 10.47 21.65 -53.11
C LEU A 548 11.28 22.77 -52.45
N HIS A 549 11.16 22.95 -51.14
CA HIS A 549 11.97 23.95 -50.42
C HIS A 549 13.39 23.42 -50.16
N SER A 550 14.41 24.11 -50.67
CA SER A 550 15.82 23.69 -50.53
C SER A 550 16.27 23.40 -49.08
N PHE A 551 15.70 24.09 -48.09
CA PHE A 551 16.04 23.91 -46.68
C PHE A 551 15.54 22.59 -46.05
N ALA A 552 14.39 22.07 -46.50
CA ALA A 552 13.74 20.92 -45.88
C ALA A 552 14.20 19.58 -46.49
N TRP A 553 14.69 19.60 -47.72
CA TRP A 553 14.95 18.40 -48.51
C TRP A 553 16.45 18.07 -48.54
N PRO A 554 16.86 16.83 -48.21
CA PRO A 554 18.27 16.41 -48.26
C PRO A 554 18.70 16.02 -49.69
N LEU A 555 18.32 16.83 -50.69
CA LEU A 555 18.67 16.63 -52.09
C LEU A 555 19.91 17.45 -52.41
N ILE A 556 20.91 16.83 -53.03
CA ILE A 556 22.13 17.51 -53.48
C ILE A 556 21.84 18.11 -54.85
N SER A 557 22.18 19.38 -55.04
CA SER A 557 22.09 20.03 -56.35
C SER A 557 22.96 19.29 -57.36
N THR A 558 22.33 18.74 -58.39
CA THR A 558 23.02 18.08 -59.51
C THR A 558 23.40 19.11 -60.56
N PRO A 559 24.53 18.94 -61.28
CA PRO A 559 24.93 19.87 -62.34
C PRO A 559 23.82 20.04 -63.39
N ALA A 560 23.80 21.22 -64.03
CA ALA A 560 22.76 21.63 -64.97
C ALA A 560 22.56 20.55 -66.06
N CYS A 561 21.39 19.92 -66.05
CA CYS A 561 21.01 18.94 -67.04
C CYS A 561 20.47 19.67 -68.28
N SER A 562 21.02 19.36 -69.46
CA SER A 562 20.45 19.83 -70.72
C SER A 562 19.12 19.13 -70.96
N LEU A 563 18.01 19.82 -70.66
CA LEU A 563 16.66 19.33 -70.89
C LEU A 563 16.46 19.05 -72.40
N PRO A 564 15.99 17.85 -72.79
CA PRO A 564 15.67 17.52 -74.19
C PRO A 564 14.74 18.54 -74.83
N HIS A 565 14.91 18.80 -76.14
CA HIS A 565 14.12 19.80 -76.87
C HIS A 565 12.60 19.62 -76.74
N GLN A 566 12.13 18.38 -76.60
CA GLN A 566 10.71 18.07 -76.39
C GLN A 566 10.17 18.62 -75.07
N LEU A 567 10.98 18.70 -74.01
CA LEU A 567 10.56 19.15 -72.68
C LEU A 567 10.60 20.68 -72.52
N GLN A 568 11.36 21.38 -73.36
CA GLN A 568 11.60 22.82 -73.25
C GLN A 568 10.31 23.66 -73.29
N PRO A 569 9.36 23.45 -74.23
CA PRO A 569 8.16 24.28 -74.30
C PRO A 569 7.30 24.21 -73.03
N THR A 570 7.05 22.99 -72.53
CA THR A 570 6.27 22.79 -71.30
C THR A 570 7.01 23.35 -70.07
N TYR A 571 8.35 23.22 -70.02
CA TYR A 571 9.16 23.79 -68.94
C TYR A 571 9.12 25.32 -68.91
N SER A 572 9.24 25.99 -70.07
CA SER A 572 9.15 27.45 -70.18
C SER A 572 7.75 27.94 -69.77
N LEU A 573 6.69 27.29 -70.23
CA LEU A 573 5.31 27.60 -69.86
C LEU A 573 5.08 27.46 -68.35
N PHE A 574 5.60 26.39 -67.74
CA PHE A 574 5.50 26.20 -66.30
C PHE A 574 6.27 27.27 -65.52
N THR A 575 7.47 27.64 -65.99
CA THR A 575 8.30 28.67 -65.35
C THR A 575 7.61 30.03 -65.36
N GLU A 576 6.97 30.41 -66.48
CA GLU A 576 6.18 31.64 -66.57
C GLU A 576 4.96 31.61 -65.63
N PHE A 577 4.21 30.51 -65.65
CA PHE A 577 3.07 30.29 -64.75
C PHE A 577 3.47 30.42 -63.28
N TYR A 578 4.57 29.77 -62.88
CA TYR A 578 5.06 29.80 -61.51
C TYR A 578 5.53 31.19 -61.08
N THR A 579 6.33 31.86 -61.93
CA THR A 579 6.88 33.19 -61.63
C THR A 579 5.76 34.23 -61.48
N LYS A 580 4.71 34.12 -62.31
CA LYS A 580 3.52 34.99 -62.19
C LYS A 580 2.74 34.74 -60.90
N LYS A 581 2.63 33.48 -60.46
CA LYS A 581 1.90 33.10 -59.26
C LYS A 581 2.66 33.38 -57.96
N HIS A 582 3.99 33.25 -57.98
CA HIS A 582 4.85 33.39 -56.80
C HIS A 582 5.93 34.44 -57.05
N SER A 583 5.56 35.71 -56.85
CA SER A 583 6.49 36.82 -56.91
C SER A 583 7.59 36.69 -55.84
N GLY A 584 8.85 36.92 -56.25
CA GLY A 584 10.01 36.87 -55.35
C GLY A 584 10.59 35.48 -55.09
N ARG A 585 10.10 34.42 -55.76
CA ARG A 585 10.70 33.07 -55.71
C ARG A 585 11.40 32.73 -57.02
N LYS A 586 12.56 32.10 -56.94
CA LYS A 586 13.31 31.59 -58.09
C LYS A 586 13.26 30.06 -58.09
N LEU A 587 12.96 29.47 -59.24
CA LEU A 587 13.16 28.03 -59.46
C LEU A 587 14.63 27.81 -59.83
N GLU A 588 15.26 26.85 -59.16
CA GLU A 588 16.63 26.40 -59.45
C GLU A 588 16.65 25.12 -60.26
#